data_AF-A0A1H3JZP2-F1
#
_entry.id   AF-A0A1H3JZP2-F1
#
_cell.length_a   1.000
_cell.length_b   1.000
_cell.length_c   1.000
_cell.angle_alpha   90.00
_cell.angle_beta   90.00
_cell.angle_gamma   90.00
#
_symmetry.space_group_name_H-M   'P 1'
#
loop_
_entity.id
_entity.type
_entity.pdbx_description
1 polymer ?
#
loop_
_entity_poly.entity_id
_entity_poly.type
_entity_poly.pdbx_seq_one_letter_code
_entity_poly.pdbx_strand_id
1 'polypeptide(L)' 'MARYSESFKISIMQKMMPPENQKVSTIAQEAAQKQKELKEQEKAYRKPGT' A
#
# COMPACT_ATOMS: atom_id res chain seq x y z
N MET A 1 3.46 16.36 -10.43
CA MET A 1 2.59 16.44 -9.23
C MET A 1 2.63 15.11 -8.52
N ALA A 2 2.86 15.08 -7.20
CA ALA A 2 3.22 13.86 -6.48
C ALA A 2 2.15 12.76 -6.64
N ARG A 3 2.55 11.59 -7.16
CA ARG A 3 1.66 10.42 -7.38
C ARG A 3 1.06 9.82 -6.10
N TYR A 4 1.55 10.22 -4.93
CA TYR A 4 1.17 9.67 -3.63
C TYR A 4 1.08 10.77 -2.58
N SER A 5 0.18 10.59 -1.60
CA SER A 5 0.00 11.53 -0.49
C SER A 5 1.27 11.65 0.36
N GLU A 6 1.44 12.79 1.03
CA GLU A 6 2.58 13.01 1.92
C GLU A 6 2.55 12.04 3.11
N SER A 7 1.37 11.79 3.66
CA SER A 7 1.15 10.80 4.71
C SER A 7 1.61 9.39 4.30
N PHE A 8 1.38 9.01 3.04
CA PHE A 8 1.83 7.72 2.53
C PHE A 8 3.35 7.66 2.49
N LYS A 9 4.03 8.70 1.97
CA LYS A 9 5.49 8.74 1.94
C LYS A 9 6.09 8.67 3.35
N ILE A 10 5.52 9.39 4.31
CA ILE A 10 5.94 9.35 5.71
C ILE A 10 5.82 7.93 6.28
N SER A 11 4.72 7.22 5.98
CA SER A 11 4.54 5.84 6.45
C SER A 11 5.60 4.88 5.91
N ILE A 12 6.05 5.06 4.66
CA ILE A 12 7.13 4.26 4.07
C ILE A 12 8.46 4.57 4.75
N MET A 13 8.73 5.86 5.01
CA MET A 13 9.94 6.28 5.71
C MET A 13 10.02 5.71 7.13
N GLN A 14 8.91 5.70 7.87
CA GLN A 14 8.85 5.12 9.22
C GLN A 14 9.23 3.63 9.21
N LYS A 15 8.74 2.86 8.24
CA LYS A 15 9.09 1.43 8.09
C LYS A 15 10.56 1.19 7.78
N MET A 16 11.17 2.09 7.02
CA MET A 16 12.59 1.99 6.67
C MET A 16 13.52 2.41 7.80
N MET A 17 13.02 3.19 8.76
CA MET A 17 13.80 3.74 9.86
C MET A 17 13.72 2.83 11.10
N PRO A 18 14.67 2.98 12.06
CA PRO A 18 14.56 2.32 13.35
C PRO A 18 13.25 2.69 14.07
N PRO A 19 12.63 1.77 14.82
CA PRO A 19 13.12 0.43 15.16
C PRO A 19 12.86 -0.64 14.07
N GLU A 20 12.05 -0.32 13.07
CA GLU A 20 11.53 -1.31 12.13
C GLU A 20 12.58 -1.77 11.11
N ASN A 21 13.42 -0.85 10.61
CA ASN A 21 14.54 -1.12 9.69
C ASN A 21 14.18 -2.10 8.56
N GLN A 22 12.95 -2.03 8.05
CA GLN A 22 12.46 -2.96 7.05
C GLN A 22 13.14 -2.71 5.71
N LYS A 23 13.47 -3.78 5.00
CA LYS A 23 14.04 -3.70 3.66
C LYS A 23 13.01 -3.10 2.70
N VAL A 24 13.49 -2.21 1.82
CA VAL A 24 12.66 -1.59 0.77
C VAL A 24 11.93 -2.62 -0.09
N SER A 25 12.57 -3.76 -0.39
CA SER A 25 11.96 -4.85 -1.14
C SER A 25 10.72 -5.43 -0.45
N THR A 26 10.77 -5.58 0.87
CA THR A 26 9.64 -6.09 1.67
C THR A 26 8.49 -5.09 1.68
N ILE A 27 8.79 -3.81 1.92
CA ILE A 27 7.80 -2.73 1.92
C ILE A 27 7.12 -2.61 0.54
N ALA A 28 7.89 -2.74 -0.54
CA ALA A 28 7.37 -2.71 -1.91
C ALA A 28 6.43 -3.90 -2.21
N GLN A 29 6.80 -5.11 -1.75
CA GLN A 29 5.95 -6.29 -1.88
C GLN A 29 4.63 -6.13 -1.12
N GLU A 30 4.67 -5.66 0.13
CA GLU A 30 3.47 -5.38 0.92
C GLU A 30 2.55 -4.34 0.25
N ALA A 31 3.14 -3.25 -0.25
CA ALA A 31 2.37 -2.21 -0.93
C ALA A 31 1.69 -2.74 -2.21
N ALA A 32 2.37 -3.59 -2.97
CA ALA A 32 1.81 -4.22 -4.16
C ALA A 32 0.68 -5.20 -3.81
N GLN A 33 0.82 -5.98 -2.74
CA GLN A 33 -0.22 -6.88 -2.24
C GLN A 33 -1.47 -6.10 -1.81
N LYS A 34 -1.31 -5.04 -1.02
CA LYS A 34 -2.44 -4.18 -0.61
C LYS A 34 -3.15 -3.53 -1.79
N GLN A 35 -2.41 -3.09 -2.81
CA GLN A 35 -3.04 -2.56 -4.03
C GLN A 35 -3.84 -3.63 -4.79
N LYS A 36 -3.36 -4.88 -4.81
CA LYS A 36 -4.08 -5.99 -5.42
C LYS A 36 -5.37 -6.28 -4.68
N GLU A 37 -5.31 -6.38 -3.35
CA GLU A 37 -6.48 -6.59 -2.49
C GLU A 37 -7.50 -5.46 -2.64
N LEU A 38 -7.06 -4.20 -2.65
CA LEU A 38 -7.94 -3.06 -2.86
C LEU A 38 -8.68 -3.16 -4.20
N LYS A 39 -7.97 -3.51 -5.28
CA LYS A 39 -8.60 -3.71 -6.61
C LYS A 39 -9.59 -4.87 -6.62
N GLU A 40 -9.31 -5.95 -5.89
CA GLU A 40 -10.22 -7.08 -5.76
C GLU A 40 -11.48 -6.69 -4.99
N GLN A 41 -11.32 -5.94 -3.89
CA GLN A 41 -12.44 -5.39 -3.12
C GLN A 41 -13.29 -4.43 -3.98
N GLU A 42 -12.67 -3.48 -4.67
CA GLU A 42 -13.39 -2.56 -5.58
C GLU A 42 -14.19 -3.31 -6.65
N LYS A 43 -13.62 -4.40 -7.20
CA LYS A 43 -14.34 -5.27 -8.15
C LYS A 43 -15.50 -6.00 -7.48
N ALA A 44 -15.34 -6.46 -6.24
CA ALA A 44 -16.41 -7.11 -5.49
C ALA A 44 -17.56 -6.13 -5.20
N TYR A 45 -17.25 -4.90 -4.75
CA TYR A 45 -18.24 -3.86 -4.52
C TYR A 45 -18.89 -3.33 -5.82
N ARG A 46 -18.17 -3.37 -6.95
CA ARG A 46 -18.72 -3.04 -8.28
C ARG A 46 -19.61 -4.12 -8.88
N LYS A 47 -19.68 -5.32 -8.30
CA LYS A 47 -20.72 -6.29 -8.64
C LYS A 47 -21.89 -6.07 -7.68
N PRO A 48 -22.86 -5.18 -7.99
CA PRO A 48 -24.12 -5.17 -7.25
C PRO A 48 -24.74 -6.56 -7.36
N GLY A 49 -25.38 -7.02 -6.28
CA GLY A 49 -25.99 -8.34 -6.19
C GLY A 49 -26.79 -8.72 -7.43
N THR A 50 -26.52 -9.91 -7.94
CA THR A 50 -27.47 -10.70 -8.73
C THR A 50 -28.56 -11.24 -7.83
#